data_AF-A0A7K1DHQ8-F1
#
_entry.id   AF-A0A7K1DHQ8-F1
#
_cell.length_a   1.000
_cell.length_b   1.000
_cell.length_c   1.000
_cell.angle_alpha   90.00
_cell.angle_beta   90.00
_cell.angle_gamma   90.00
#
_symmetry.space_group_name_H-M   'P 1'
#
loop_
_entity.id
_entity.type
_entity.pdbx_description
1 polymer ?
#
loop_
_entity_poly.entity_id
_entity_poly.type
_entity_poly.pdbx_seq_one_letter_code
_entity_poly.pdbx_strand_id
1 'polypeptide(L)'
;MVLNIDWRKWLDRMQPQTLQIATMLLYLNGFFALMSVVDKNDYLGYLRDRYWFGFAVGLAVVGLHVFGGLLMANDRKLGYK
;
A
#
# COMPACT_ATOMS: atom_id res chain seq x y z
N MET A 1 -2.02 5.98 -21.20
CA MET A 1 -0.90 6.52 -20.39
C MET A 1 -0.20 5.32 -19.79
N VAL A 2 0.90 4.84 -20.38
CA VAL A 2 1.63 3.68 -19.86
C VAL A 2 2.40 4.13 -18.62
N LEU A 3 2.19 3.45 -17.49
CA LEU A 3 2.93 3.69 -16.25
C LEU A 3 4.41 3.38 -16.47
N ASN A 4 5.24 4.41 -16.68
CA ASN A 4 6.69 4.26 -16.69
C ASN A 4 7.18 4.25 -15.24
N ILE A 5 7.31 3.04 -14.68
CA ILE A 5 7.81 2.73 -13.34
C ILE A 5 9.31 2.53 -13.42
N ASP A 6 10.07 3.30 -12.65
CA ASP A 6 11.50 3.10 -12.45
C ASP A 6 11.75 2.49 -11.07
N TRP A 7 12.13 1.21 -11.05
CA TRP A 7 12.43 0.48 -9.81
C TRP A 7 13.66 1.00 -9.08
N ARG A 8 14.57 1.71 -9.76
CA ARG A 8 15.79 2.26 -9.13
C ARG A 8 15.49 3.45 -8.24
N LYS A 9 14.39 4.16 -8.49
CA LYS A 9 13.95 5.30 -7.67
C LYS A 9 13.63 4.93 -6.23
N TRP A 10 13.25 3.67 -5.99
CA TRP A 10 12.96 3.19 -4.65
C TRP A 10 14.18 3.26 -3.70
N LEU A 11 15.39 3.23 -4.27
CA LEU A 11 16.65 3.36 -3.54
C LEU A 11 17.34 4.71 -3.81
N ASP A 12 16.63 5.68 -4.41
CA ASP A 12 17.19 6.98 -4.71
C ASP A 12 17.26 7.84 -3.44
N ARG A 13 18.49 8.12 -3.02
CA ARG A 13 18.78 8.96 -1.85
C ARG A 13 18.43 10.43 -2.08
N MET A 14 18.24 10.86 -3.33
CA MET A 14 17.90 12.24 -3.66
C MET A 14 16.41 12.56 -3.47
N GLN A 15 15.57 11.57 -3.13
CA GLN A 15 14.17 11.84 -2.79
C GLN A 15 14.03 12.64 -1.49
N PRO A 16 12.98 13.49 -1.37
CA PRO A 16 12.69 14.21 -0.14
C PRO A 16 12.52 13.25 1.06
N GLN A 17 13.18 13.56 2.18
CA GLN A 17 13.16 12.72 3.39
C GLN A 17 11.74 12.43 3.89
N THR A 18 10.84 13.42 3.82
CA THR A 18 9.43 13.26 4.22
C THR A 18 8.68 12.29 3.32
N LEU A 19 8.96 12.28 2.02
CA LEU A 19 8.35 11.37 1.05
C LEU A 19 8.84 9.93 1.25
N GLN A 20 10.14 9.75 1.49
CA GLN A 20 10.71 8.44 1.79
C GLN A 20 10.10 7.85 3.07
N ILE A 21 10.02 8.64 4.16
CA ILE A 21 9.40 8.20 5.41
C ILE A 21 7.92 7.85 5.19
N ALA A 22 7.16 8.69 4.50
CA ALA A 22 5.75 8.43 4.21
C ALA A 22 5.56 7.13 3.41
N THR A 23 6.42 6.88 2.42
CA THR A 23 6.40 5.65 1.61
C THR A 23 6.69 4.42 2.46
N MET A 24 7.67 4.49 3.37
CA MET A 24 7.97 3.39 4.31
C MET A 24 6.82 3.13 5.29
N LEU A 25 6.25 4.19 5.86
CA LEU A 25 5.09 4.08 6.75
C LEU A 25 3.88 3.46 6.04
N LEU A 26 3.69 3.78 4.76
CA LEU A 26 2.61 3.19 3.95
C LEU A 26 2.82 1.69 3.72
N TYR A 27 4.05 1.23 3.49
CA TYR A 27 4.34 -0.20 3.40
C TYR A 27 4.16 -0.92 4.75
N LEU A 28 4.58 -0.30 5.86
CA LEU A 28 4.36 -0.85 7.20
C LEU A 28 2.87 -0.99 7.52
N ASN A 29 2.06 0.03 7.19
CA ASN A 29 0.61 -0.05 7.31
C ASN A 29 0.01 -1.13 6.41
N GLY A 30 0.51 -1.29 5.18
CA GLY A 30 0.11 -2.38 4.29
C GLY A 30 0.41 -3.76 4.87
N PHE A 31 1.54 -3.92 5.57
CA PHE A 31 1.87 -5.15 6.29
C PHE A 31 0.91 -5.40 7.45
N PHE A 32 0.59 -4.39 8.26
CA PHE A 32 -0.40 -4.55 9.32
C PHE A 32 -1.80 -4.85 8.77
N ALA A 33 -2.19 -4.27 7.64
CA ALA A 33 -3.42 -4.62 6.95
C ALA A 33 -3.41 -6.10 6.51
N LEU A 34 -2.29 -6.61 6.01
CA LEU A 34 -2.15 -8.04 5.67
C LEU A 34 -2.30 -8.93 6.90
N MET A 35 -1.65 -8.57 8.01
CA MET A 35 -1.78 -9.28 9.27
C MET A 35 -3.23 -9.26 9.78
N SER A 36 -3.92 -8.12 9.64
CA SER A 36 -5.33 -7.95 9.97
C SER A 36 -6.26 -8.83 9.12
N VAL A 37 -5.90 -9.12 7.86
CA VAL A 37 -6.64 -10.09 7.01
C VAL A 37 -6.40 -11.53 7.46
N VAL A 38 -5.21 -11.84 7.96
CA VAL A 38 -4.84 -13.19 8.41
C VAL A 38 -5.44 -13.49 9.77
N ASP A 39 -5.22 -12.59 10.74
CA ASP A 39 -5.76 -12.65 12.08
C ASP A 39 -7.29 -12.36 12.07
N LYS A 40 -8.02 -12.89 13.05
CA LYS A 40 -9.47 -12.64 13.21
C LYS A 40 -9.76 -11.49 14.18
N ASN A 41 -8.78 -11.05 14.95
CA ASN A 41 -8.97 -10.12 16.06
C ASN A 41 -9.18 -8.66 15.64
N ASP A 42 -8.95 -8.34 14.37
CA ASP A 42 -8.97 -6.97 13.86
C ASP A 42 -10.02 -6.78 12.74
N TYR A 43 -10.26 -5.55 12.31
CA TYR A 43 -11.41 -5.18 11.46
C TYR A 43 -11.47 -5.92 10.12
N LEU A 44 -10.34 -6.18 9.44
CA LEU A 44 -10.32 -6.94 8.18
C LEU A 44 -10.59 -8.43 8.44
N GLY A 45 -10.10 -8.96 9.56
CA GLY A 45 -10.34 -10.31 10.02
C GLY A 45 -11.81 -10.56 10.29
N TYR A 46 -12.47 -9.61 10.97
CA TYR A 46 -13.91 -9.60 11.19
C TYR A 46 -14.69 -9.56 9.86
N LEU A 47 -14.31 -8.68 8.94
CA LEU A 47 -14.96 -8.55 7.62
C LEU A 47 -14.85 -9.86 6.83
N ARG A 48 -13.68 -10.51 6.85
CA ARG A 48 -13.42 -11.82 6.21
C ARG A 48 -14.29 -12.93 6.80
N ASP A 49 -14.44 -12.97 8.12
CA ASP A 49 -15.23 -14.02 8.79
C ASP A 49 -16.74 -13.81 8.58
N ARG A 50 -17.19 -12.55 8.53
CA ARG A 50 -18.60 -12.19 8.39
C ARG A 50 -19.13 -12.27 6.96
N TYR A 51 -18.31 -11.91 5.96
CA TYR A 51 -18.74 -11.80 4.57
C TYR A 51 -17.86 -12.65 3.65
N TRP A 52 -18.49 -13.36 2.71
CA TRP A 52 -17.79 -14.21 1.73
C TRP A 52 -16.79 -13.44 0.84
N PHE A 53 -17.04 -12.16 0.60
CA PHE A 53 -16.16 -11.27 -0.16
C PHE A 53 -15.11 -10.56 0.70
N GLY A 54 -15.15 -10.71 2.02
CA GLY A 54 -14.29 -9.98 2.95
C GLY A 54 -12.81 -10.28 2.74
N PHE A 55 -12.46 -11.50 2.32
CA PHE A 55 -11.10 -11.84 1.92
C PHE A 55 -10.62 -11.03 0.71
N ALA A 56 -11.44 -10.92 -0.34
CA ALA A 56 -11.12 -10.16 -1.54
C ALA A 56 -10.96 -8.66 -1.24
N VAL A 57 -11.82 -8.11 -0.38
CA VAL A 57 -11.72 -6.71 0.09
C VAL A 57 -10.43 -6.50 0.88
N GLY A 58 -10.08 -7.42 1.78
CA GLY A 58 -8.81 -7.39 2.50
C GLY A 58 -7.60 -7.35 1.56
N LEU A 59 -7.57 -8.23 0.56
CA LEU A 59 -6.51 -8.23 -0.46
C LEU A 59 -6.48 -6.94 -1.28
N ALA A 60 -7.64 -6.38 -1.63
CA ALA A 60 -7.71 -5.09 -2.32
C ALA A 60 -7.11 -3.96 -1.47
N VAL A 61 -7.42 -3.92 -0.16
CA VAL A 61 -6.86 -2.93 0.77
C VAL A 61 -5.33 -3.07 0.84
N VAL A 62 -4.81 -4.28 1.01
CA VAL A 62 -3.35 -4.53 1.02
C VAL A 62 -2.72 -4.10 -0.31
N GLY A 63 -3.36 -4.46 -1.44
CA GLY A 63 -2.91 -4.08 -2.78
C GLY A 63 -2.86 -2.57 -2.98
N LEU A 64 -3.82 -1.82 -2.45
CA LEU A 64 -3.84 -0.35 -2.49
C LEU A 64 -2.70 0.28 -1.69
N HIS A 65 -2.30 -0.30 -0.55
CA HIS A 65 -1.14 0.17 0.20
C HIS A 65 0.16 -0.04 -0.59
N VAL A 66 0.34 -1.23 -1.17
CA VAL A 66 1.54 -1.55 -1.98
C VAL A 66 1.60 -0.67 -3.22
N PHE A 67 0.47 -0.50 -3.91
CA PHE A 67 0.37 0.33 -5.12
C PHE A 67 0.59 1.81 -4.79
N GLY A 68 0.00 2.32 -3.70
CA GLY A 68 0.23 3.67 -3.23
C GLY A 68 1.70 3.94 -2.91
N GLY A 69 2.37 2.99 -2.23
CA GLY A 69 3.81 3.09 -1.94
C GLY A 69 4.66 3.09 -3.20
N LEU A 70 4.33 2.23 -4.17
CA LEU A 70 5.03 2.17 -5.46
C LEU A 70 4.87 3.48 -6.26
N LEU A 71 3.69 4.11 -6.20
CA LEU A 71 3.48 5.41 -6.84
C LEU A 71 4.23 6.54 -6.12
N MET A 72 4.19 6.58 -4.79
CA MET A 72 4.94 7.56 -4.00
C MET A 72 6.44 7.44 -4.26
N ALA A 73 6.99 6.22 -4.29
CA ALA A 73 8.39 5.96 -4.62
C ALA A 73 8.78 6.42 -6.04
N ASN A 74 7.83 6.52 -6.95
CA ASN A 74 8.06 7.02 -8.31
C ASN A 74 7.75 8.52 -8.48
N ASP A 75 7.50 9.24 -7.38
CA ASP A 75 7.02 10.63 -7.34
C ASP A 75 5.71 10.83 -8.13
N ARG A 76 4.95 9.75 -8.36
CA ARG A 76 3.71 9.78 -9.13
C ARG A 76 2.57 10.15 -8.20
N LYS A 77 2.12 11.40 -8.32
CA LYS A 77 0.87 11.85 -7.69
C LYS A 77 -0.29 11.44 -8.60
N LEU A 78 -1.13 10.50 -8.16
CA LEU A 78 -2.45 10.31 -8.77
C LEU A 78 -3.30 11.55 -8.41
N GLY A 79 -3.52 12.46 -9.37
CA GLY A 79 -4.60 13.45 -9.24
C GLY A 79 -4.32 14.92 -9.56
N TYR A 80 -3.10 15.34 -9.90
CA TYR A 80 -2.88 16.73 -10.37
C TYR A 80 -2.06 16.74 -11.66
N LYS A 81 -2.61 17.40 -12.70
CA LYS A 81 -1.88 17.81 -13.90
C LYS A 81 -1.12 19.10 -13.60
#